data_AF-A0A3C1V7V7-F1
#
_entry.id   AF-A0A3C1V7V7-F1
#
_cell.length_a   1.000
_cell.length_b   1.000
_cell.length_c   1.000
_cell.angle_alpha   90.00
_cell.angle_beta   90.00
_cell.angle_gamma   90.00
#
_symmetry.space_group_name_H-M   'P 1'
#
loop_
_entity.id
_entity.type
_entity.pdbx_description
1 polymer ?
#
loop_
_entity_poly.entity_id
_entity_poly.type
_entity_poly.pdbx_seq_one_letter_code
_entity_poly.pdbx_strand_id
1 'polypeptide(L)'
;MFRAGTGALILDFMFRAWCSVAYLFPGLHPDGFEAADSGWPRGLKRFAAEAWRRVEAGEITGEELYPSDAQWCGLYDRMFPHPAEEMERRLALAADYGEAI
;
A
#
# COMPACT_ATOMS: atom_id res chain seq x y z
N MET A 1 17.41 -23.59 4.46
CA MET A 1 18.69 -22.86 4.64
C MET A 1 18.40 -21.39 4.41
N PHE A 2 18.03 -20.65 5.46
CA PHE A 2 17.61 -19.25 5.36
C PHE A 2 18.82 -18.33 5.47
N ARG A 3 19.06 -17.53 4.44
CA ARG A 3 20.09 -16.49 4.44
C ARG A 3 19.50 -15.27 5.14
N ALA A 4 19.53 -15.24 6.48
CA ALA A 4 19.19 -14.04 7.24
C ALA A 4 20.35 -13.04 7.11
N GLY A 5 20.24 -12.13 6.15
CA GLY A 5 21.13 -10.97 5.97
C GLY A 5 20.30 -9.69 5.92
N THR A 6 20.93 -8.54 6.14
CA THR A 6 20.30 -7.21 6.17
C THR A 6 19.37 -6.92 4.99
N GLY A 7 19.64 -7.50 3.81
CA GLY A 7 18.76 -7.42 2.64
C GLY A 7 17.38 -8.07 2.83
N ALA A 8 17.28 -9.17 3.57
CA ALA A 8 16.00 -9.84 3.84
C ALA A 8 15.12 -9.03 4.81
N LEU A 9 15.72 -8.33 5.78
CA LEU A 9 14.99 -7.44 6.69
C LEU A 9 14.47 -6.18 5.98
N ILE A 10 15.25 -5.64 5.04
CA ILE A 10 14.83 -4.51 4.21
C ILE A 10 13.73 -4.92 3.22
N LEU A 11 13.79 -6.16 2.70
CA LEU A 11 12.73 -6.73 1.87
C LEU A 11 11.41 -6.83 2.65
N ASP A 12 11.45 -7.40 3.86
CA ASP A 12 10.29 -7.57 4.73
C ASP A 12 9.67 -6.22 5.15
N PHE A 13 10.48 -5.22 5.50
CA PHE A 13 9.97 -3.90 5.87
C PHE A 13 9.24 -3.21 4.72
N MET A 14 9.82 -3.21 3.52
CA MET A 14 9.22 -2.54 2.36
C MET A 14 7.92 -3.25 1.94
N PHE A 15 7.92 -4.58 1.91
CA PHE A 15 6.72 -5.34 1.58
C PHE A 15 5.59 -5.10 2.58
N ARG A 16 5.87 -5.03 3.89
CA ARG A 16 4.87 -4.65 4.90
C ARG A 16 4.33 -3.24 4.70
N ALA A 17 5.20 -2.28 4.36
CA ALA A 17 4.76 -0.93 4.02
C ALA A 17 3.84 -0.93 2.78
N TRP A 18 4.16 -1.73 1.76
CA TRP A 18 3.35 -1.90 0.56
C TRP A 18 1.97 -2.48 0.86
N CYS A 19 1.91 -3.58 1.64
CA CYS A 19 0.65 -4.15 2.12
C CYS A 19 -0.17 -3.13 2.95
N SER A 20 0.51 -2.29 3.73
CA SER A 20 -0.16 -1.25 4.53
C SER A 20 -0.81 -0.19 3.65
N VAL A 21 -0.14 0.23 2.57
CA VAL A 21 -0.72 1.14 1.56
C VAL A 21 -1.95 0.52 0.91
N ALA A 22 -1.86 -0.75 0.47
CA ALA A 22 -2.99 -1.43 -0.15
C ALA A 22 -4.20 -1.60 0.79
N TYR A 23 -3.96 -1.85 2.07
CA TYR A 23 -5.03 -1.94 3.08
C TYR A 23 -5.68 -0.57 3.36
N LEU A 24 -4.87 0.48 3.52
CA LEU A 24 -5.33 1.84 3.83
C LEU A 24 -5.94 2.57 2.63
N PHE A 25 -5.61 2.16 1.41
CA PHE A 25 -6.10 2.79 0.18
C PHE A 25 -6.44 1.72 -0.87
N PRO A 26 -7.47 0.88 -0.65
CA PRO A 26 -7.70 -0.31 -1.47
C PRO A 26 -8.27 -0.01 -2.86
N GLY A 27 -8.53 1.26 -3.18
CA GLY A 27 -8.88 1.70 -4.53
C GLY A 27 -7.67 2.02 -5.41
N LEU A 28 -6.45 2.05 -4.85
CA LEU A 28 -5.26 2.39 -5.62
C LEU A 28 -4.74 1.19 -6.40
N HIS A 29 -4.70 1.31 -7.73
CA HIS A 29 -4.13 0.29 -8.59
C HIS A 29 -2.62 0.55 -8.81
N PRO A 30 -1.74 -0.47 -8.67
CA PRO A 30 -0.30 -0.30 -8.86
C PRO A 30 0.08 0.29 -10.22
N ASP A 31 -0.57 -0.12 -11.30
CA ASP A 31 -0.30 0.35 -12.68
C ASP A 31 -0.64 1.84 -12.88
N GLY A 32 -1.52 2.40 -12.05
CA GLY A 32 -2.01 3.76 -12.22
C GLY A 32 -1.14 4.82 -11.55
N PHE A 33 -0.06 4.46 -10.86
CA PHE A 33 0.63 5.39 -9.94
C PHE A 33 1.22 6.63 -10.63
N GLU A 34 1.56 6.55 -11.91
CA GLU A 34 2.05 7.69 -12.69
C GLU A 34 0.94 8.62 -13.18
N ALA A 35 -0.26 8.11 -13.41
CA ALA A 35 -1.38 8.89 -13.92
C ALA A 35 -1.80 9.99 -12.92
N ALA A 36 -2.21 11.14 -13.46
CA ALA A 36 -2.59 12.31 -12.66
C ALA A 36 -3.96 12.13 -11.98
N ASP A 37 -4.84 11.33 -12.56
CA ASP A 37 -6.23 11.09 -12.17
C ASP A 37 -6.45 9.71 -11.51
N SER A 38 -5.39 8.98 -11.19
CA SER A 38 -5.48 7.63 -10.61
C SER A 38 -5.90 7.56 -9.15
N GLY A 39 -6.13 8.71 -8.51
CA GLY A 39 -6.43 8.82 -7.08
C GLY A 39 -5.21 8.63 -6.17
N TRP A 40 -4.02 8.37 -6.73
CA TRP A 40 -2.79 8.20 -5.96
C TRP A 40 -2.37 9.50 -5.27
N PRO A 41 -2.22 9.50 -3.93
CA PRO A 41 -1.65 10.65 -3.26
C PRO A 41 -0.17 10.81 -3.60
N ARG A 42 0.26 12.05 -3.85
CA ARG A 42 1.64 12.38 -4.27
C ARG A 42 2.70 11.76 -3.37
N GLY A 43 2.49 11.80 -2.06
CA GLY A 43 3.42 11.24 -1.07
C GLY A 43 3.54 9.72 -1.09
N LEU A 44 2.53 9.01 -1.60
CA LEU A 44 2.47 7.55 -1.63
C LEU A 44 2.97 6.94 -2.94
N LYS A 45 3.02 7.71 -4.04
CA LYS A 45 3.53 7.24 -5.34
C LYS A 45 4.93 6.60 -5.27
N ARG A 46 5.78 7.05 -4.33
CA ARG A 46 7.11 6.46 -4.08
C ARG A 46 7.08 4.99 -3.65
N PHE A 47 6.01 4.53 -2.98
CA PHE A 47 5.88 3.13 -2.57
C PHE A 47 5.53 2.24 -3.77
N ALA A 48 4.67 2.71 -4.67
CA ALA A 48 4.37 2.01 -5.93
C ALA A 48 5.59 1.96 -6.85
N ALA A 49 6.31 3.07 -7.00
CA ALA A 49 7.55 3.11 -7.78
C ALA A 49 8.60 2.12 -7.26
N GLU A 50 8.74 2.04 -5.93
CA GLU A 50 9.65 1.08 -5.30
C GLU A 50 9.19 -0.38 -5.47
N ALA A 51 7.89 -0.66 -5.37
CA ALA A 51 7.35 -2.00 -5.63
C ALA A 51 7.63 -2.45 -7.07
N TRP A 52 7.44 -1.56 -8.05
CA TRP A 52 7.78 -1.82 -9.46
C TRP A 52 9.29 -2.06 -9.65
N ARG A 53 10.16 -1.21 -9.08
CA ARG A 53 11.61 -1.43 -9.14
C ARG A 53 11.99 -2.82 -8.61
N ARG A 54 11.34 -3.27 -7.53
CA ARG A 54 11.61 -4.56 -6.90
C ARG A 54 11.11 -5.74 -7.70
N VAL A 55 9.94 -5.65 -8.34
CA VAL A 55 9.47 -6.74 -9.20
C VAL A 55 10.38 -6.90 -10.42
N GLU A 56 10.85 -5.79 -11.00
CA GLU A 56 11.80 -5.78 -12.12
C GLU A 56 13.16 -6.37 -11.73
N ALA A 57 13.60 -6.12 -10.49
CA ALA A 57 14.82 -6.69 -9.93
C ALA A 57 14.67 -8.16 -9.47
N GLY A 58 13.46 -8.72 -9.51
CA GLY A 58 13.16 -10.06 -8.98
C GLY A 58 13.26 -10.15 -7.44
N GLU A 59 13.19 -9.02 -6.75
CA GLU A 59 13.21 -8.92 -5.29
C GLU A 59 11.84 -9.28 -4.68
N ILE A 60 10.75 -9.00 -5.39
CA ILE A 60 9.39 -9.44 -5.08
C ILE A 60 8.76 -10.08 -6.32
N THR A 61 7.75 -10.91 -6.13
CA THR A 61 7.00 -11.55 -7.21
C THR A 61 5.96 -10.62 -7.83
N GLY A 62 5.51 -10.97 -9.04
CA GLY A 62 4.37 -10.28 -9.66
C GLY A 62 3.09 -10.36 -8.83
N GLU A 63 2.91 -11.42 -8.04
CA GLU A 63 1.78 -11.54 -7.11
C GLU A 63 1.91 -10.55 -5.94
N GLU A 64 3.11 -10.42 -5.38
CA GLU A 64 3.42 -9.47 -4.29
C GLU A 64 3.32 -7.99 -4.72
N LEU A 65 3.46 -7.69 -6.02
CA LEU A 65 3.15 -6.37 -6.57
C LEU A 65 1.66 -6.01 -6.40
N TYR A 66 0.76 -7.00 -6.44
CA TYR A 66 -0.67 -6.84 -6.24
C TYR A 66 -1.11 -7.51 -4.93
N PRO A 67 -0.90 -6.88 -3.76
CA PRO A 67 -1.18 -7.45 -2.43
C PRO A 67 -2.69 -7.55 -2.17
N SER A 68 -3.33 -8.46 -2.90
CA SER A 68 -4.78 -8.59 -3.04
C SER A 68 -5.45 -8.89 -1.70
N ASP A 69 -4.83 -9.71 -0.86
CA ASP A 69 -5.33 -10.01 0.49
C ASP A 69 -5.38 -8.75 1.36
N ALA A 70 -4.34 -7.92 1.32
CA ALA A 70 -4.32 -6.67 2.09
C ALA A 70 -5.38 -5.68 1.57
N GLN A 71 -5.53 -5.60 0.24
CA GLN A 71 -6.53 -4.76 -0.42
C GLN A 71 -7.96 -5.20 -0.06
N TRP A 72 -8.24 -6.51 -0.12
CA TRP A 72 -9.52 -7.10 0.27
C TRP A 72 -9.82 -6.93 1.75
N CYS A 73 -8.83 -7.16 2.63
CA CYS A 73 -8.97 -6.89 4.06
C CYS A 73 -9.34 -5.43 4.30
N GLY A 74 -8.72 -4.49 3.57
CA GLY A 74 -9.07 -3.08 3.63
C GLY A 74 -10.52 -2.81 3.22
N LEU A 75 -10.97 -3.37 2.09
CA LEU A 75 -12.35 -3.22 1.62
C LEU A 75 -13.34 -3.80 2.62
N TYR A 76 -13.11 -5.04 3.04
CA TYR A 76 -13.97 -5.77 3.95
C TYR A 76 -14.13 -5.02 5.28
N ASP A 77 -13.03 -4.50 5.84
CA ASP A 77 -13.06 -3.74 7.07
C ASP A 77 -13.98 -2.51 6.97
N ARG A 78 -13.96 -1.81 5.82
CA ARG A 78 -14.83 -0.66 5.53
C ARG A 78 -16.30 -1.02 5.25
N MET A 79 -16.63 -2.27 4.96
CA MET A 79 -18.01 -2.70 4.73
C MET A 79 -18.83 -2.79 6.02
N PHE A 80 -18.17 -2.84 7.19
CA PHE A 80 -18.84 -2.85 8.49
C PHE A 80 -18.75 -1.48 9.16
N PRO A 81 -19.80 -1.07 9.91
CA PRO A 81 -19.73 0.17 10.66
C PRO A 81 -18.63 0.07 11.73
N HIS A 82 -17.63 0.94 11.65
CA HIS A 82 -16.70 1.16 12.74
C HIS A 82 -17.29 2.12 13.79
N PRO A 83 -16.84 2.05 15.06
CA PRO A 83 -17.08 3.12 16.02
C PRO A 83 -16.67 4.48 15.43
N ALA A 84 -17.41 5.54 15.79
CA ALA A 84 -17.21 6.87 15.20
C ALA A 84 -15.76 7.40 15.36
N GLU A 85 -15.14 7.16 16.51
CA GLU A 85 -13.74 7.55 16.79
C GLU A 85 -12.75 6.87 15.84
N GLU A 86 -12.97 5.59 15.51
CA GLU A 86 -12.11 4.85 14.59
C GLU A 86 -12.31 5.31 13.14
N MET A 87 -13.53 5.69 12.78
CA MET A 87 -13.81 6.30 11.48
C MET A 87 -13.08 7.64 11.33
N GLU A 88 -13.14 8.49 12.35
CA GLU A 88 -12.48 9.80 12.37
C GLU A 88 -10.95 9.68 12.23
N ARG A 89 -10.33 8.78 13.01
CA ARG A 89 -8.88 8.51 12.92
C ARG A 89 -8.46 8.07 11.52
N ARG A 90 -9.27 7.25 10.86
CA ARG A 90 -9.01 6.77 9.49
C ARG A 90 -9.17 7.86 8.45
N LEU A 91 -10.18 8.72 8.58
CA LEU A 91 -10.36 9.89 7.74
C LEU A 91 -9.21 10.88 7.91
N ALA A 92 -8.76 11.12 9.14
CA ALA A 92 -7.60 11.95 9.42
C ALA A 92 -6.32 11.38 8.78
N LEU A 93 -6.06 10.08 8.91
CA LEU A 93 -4.95 9.42 8.20
C LEU A 93 -5.08 9.57 6.68
N ALA A 94 -6.26 9.33 6.11
CA ALA A 94 -6.47 9.49 4.68
C ALA A 94 -6.26 10.94 4.22
N ALA A 95 -6.63 11.93 5.03
CA ALA A 95 -6.42 13.36 4.75
C ALA A 95 -4.96 13.81 4.94
N ASP A 96 -4.23 13.26 5.91
CA ASP A 96 -2.81 13.56 6.10
C ASP A 96 -1.95 13.07 4.93
N TYR A 97 -2.41 12.02 4.24
CA TYR A 97 -1.71 11.45 3.09
C TYR A 97 -2.34 11.80 1.74
N GLY A 98 -3.62 12.16 1.67
CA GLY A 98 -4.37 12.58 0.48
C GLY A 98 -4.47 14.10 0.41
N GLU A 99 -3.97 14.71 -0.67
CA GLU A 99 -3.99 16.18 -0.82
C GLU A 99 -5.38 16.78 -0.53
N ALA A 100 -5.36 17.88 0.22
CA ALA A 100 -6.52 18.70 0.52
C ALA A 100 -7.30 19.00 -0.77
N ILE A 101 -8.61 18.72 -0.73
CA ILE A 101 -9.57 19.16 -1.75
C ILE A 101 -9.58 20.69 -1.79
#